data_AF-A0A5P9WR91-F1
#
_entry.id   AF-A0A5P9WR91-F1
#
_cell.length_a   1.000
_cell.length_b   1.000
_cell.length_c   1.000
_cell.angle_alpha   90.00
_cell.angle_beta   90.00
_cell.angle_gamma   90.00
#
_symmetry.space_group_name_H-M   'P 1'
#
loop_
_entity.id
_entity.type
_entity.pdbx_description
1 polymer ?
#
loop_
_entity_poly.entity_id
_entity_poly.type
_entity_poly.pdbx_seq_one_letter_code
_entity_poly.pdbx_strand_id
1 'polypeptide(L)'
;MRPGSRLGGRFLGVLVLAAVFAVLQLANVTGRDTPDTKNYLSYALSLTGQSKRAAATATIDYVCASRAERARRDQSVHVVRFHRADPTAEVTAECREQEWAVVEPRLAAGQTGGHTVPYMSERFMAIFEARPGYPAFLVPFVLAFGVTWGLWAAGVVIACAGGVLVFLVLRTLAVPVPLALTGQALYYVLPCGTTAMRPMAEGLLMALTLAAVWGCALALRAGRPRTGLALVGGSLLALFTVKHSQALFLGLCLAVAGGAIALRQHRRRGQGRGGPAPREVLALAAVGLAGVVGTLLLARLLHHPSETDSLQDLLTDHFNRPDRKHPWPEFWQLQGNFWVEWLRRQAWQPLFAAALAAGAWGALRRGGAVGGFLVAAAFTGLLTQAGHPDINIWGERLIVLAWLLPVVGVPLLLEPVVRGNGDGDGDGRVPLPVRRERNRAEAVG
;
A
#
# COMPACT_ATOMS: atom_id res chain seq x y z
N MET A 1 13.27 -39.08 -18.96
CA MET A 1 12.93 -37.65 -19.17
C MET A 1 13.03 -36.91 -17.84
N ARG A 2 13.89 -35.89 -17.74
CA ARG A 2 14.24 -35.22 -16.47
C ARG A 2 13.15 -34.25 -16.00
N PRO A 3 12.66 -34.32 -14.75
CA PRO A 3 11.65 -33.42 -14.19
C PRO A 3 12.27 -32.13 -13.61
N GLY A 4 13.20 -31.50 -14.34
CA GLY A 4 13.96 -30.33 -13.87
C GLY A 4 13.46 -28.96 -14.33
N SER A 5 12.61 -28.87 -15.36
CA SER A 5 12.30 -27.60 -16.04
C SER A 5 11.08 -26.83 -15.48
N ARG A 6 10.21 -27.46 -14.67
CA ARG A 6 8.93 -26.85 -14.25
C ARG A 6 9.05 -25.83 -13.10
N LEU A 7 10.12 -25.88 -12.32
CA LEU A 7 10.38 -24.87 -11.27
C LEU A 7 11.00 -23.60 -11.86
N GLY A 8 11.91 -23.72 -12.82
CA GLY A 8 12.54 -22.59 -13.50
C GLY A 8 11.55 -21.67 -14.23
N GLY A 9 10.58 -22.25 -14.95
CA GLY A 9 9.58 -21.46 -15.70
C GLY A 9 8.67 -20.60 -14.82
N ARG A 10 8.44 -20.97 -13.56
CA ARG A 10 7.53 -20.25 -12.65
C ARG A 10 8.18 -18.99 -12.08
N PHE A 11 9.43 -19.10 -11.64
CA PHE A 11 10.20 -17.95 -11.16
C PHE A 11 10.61 -17.03 -12.31
N LEU A 12 10.86 -17.59 -13.50
CA LEU A 12 11.12 -16.81 -14.70
C LEU A 12 9.95 -15.86 -15.00
N GLY A 13 8.69 -16.32 -14.95
CA GLY A 13 7.52 -15.46 -15.19
C GLY A 13 7.43 -14.27 -14.21
N VAL A 14 7.71 -14.49 -12.93
CA VAL A 14 7.72 -13.45 -11.90
C VAL A 14 8.79 -12.40 -12.19
N LEU A 15 10.00 -12.85 -12.52
CA LEU A 15 11.13 -11.97 -12.83
C LEU A 15 10.91 -11.22 -14.14
N VAL A 16 10.33 -11.87 -15.16
CA VAL A 16 10.01 -11.23 -16.44
C VAL A 16 8.98 -10.13 -16.25
N LEU A 17 7.89 -10.35 -15.49
CA LEU A 17 6.92 -9.29 -15.23
C LEU A 17 7.53 -8.11 -14.45
N ALA A 18 8.36 -8.40 -13.45
CA ALA A 18 9.07 -7.37 -12.69
C ALA A 18 10.05 -6.57 -13.59
N ALA A 19 10.79 -7.26 -14.47
CA ALA A 19 11.71 -6.64 -15.41
C ALA A 19 10.98 -5.79 -16.45
N VAL A 20 9.89 -6.30 -17.04
CA VAL A 20 9.04 -5.53 -17.95
C VAL A 20 8.50 -4.28 -17.26
N PHE A 21 7.98 -4.41 -16.03
CA PHE A 21 7.55 -3.25 -15.26
C PHE A 21 8.69 -2.25 -15.07
N ALA A 22 9.87 -2.68 -14.61
CA ALA A 22 11.03 -1.82 -14.40
C ALA A 22 11.46 -1.09 -15.68
N VAL A 23 11.50 -1.79 -16.81
CA VAL A 23 11.81 -1.20 -18.13
C VAL A 23 10.77 -0.15 -18.51
N LEU A 24 9.48 -0.42 -18.33
CA LEU A 24 8.42 0.57 -18.57
C LEU A 24 8.56 1.78 -17.65
N GLN A 25 9.07 1.61 -16.43
CA GLN A 25 9.31 2.71 -15.49
C GLN A 25 10.47 3.64 -15.90
N LEU A 26 11.30 3.27 -16.90
CA LEU A 26 12.32 4.16 -17.48
C LEU A 26 11.71 5.34 -18.24
N ALA A 27 10.45 5.24 -18.67
CA ALA A 27 9.77 6.36 -19.32
C ALA A 27 9.67 7.62 -18.41
N ASN A 28 9.73 7.44 -17.09
CA ASN A 28 9.49 8.52 -16.12
C ASN A 28 10.57 8.61 -15.03
N VAL A 29 11.86 8.43 -15.34
CA VAL A 29 12.95 8.47 -14.32
C VAL A 29 12.84 9.70 -13.40
N THR A 30 12.56 10.87 -13.97
CA THR A 30 12.21 12.11 -13.27
C THR A 30 10.72 12.43 -13.42
N GLY A 31 10.23 13.43 -12.68
CA GLY A 31 8.82 13.85 -12.74
C GLY A 31 7.89 13.07 -11.82
N ARG A 32 8.46 12.37 -10.83
CA ARG A 32 7.71 11.62 -9.80
C ARG A 32 7.72 12.28 -8.43
N ASP A 33 8.26 13.50 -8.33
CA ASP A 33 8.28 14.24 -7.08
C ASP A 33 6.85 14.45 -6.54
N THR A 34 6.75 14.44 -5.22
CA THR A 34 5.52 14.66 -4.48
C THR A 34 5.77 15.65 -3.35
N PRO A 35 4.72 16.21 -2.72
CA PRO A 35 4.91 17.14 -1.61
C PRO A 35 5.85 16.61 -0.50
N ASP A 36 5.78 15.31 -0.23
CA ASP A 36 6.57 14.65 0.83
C ASP A 36 8.02 14.34 0.43
N THR A 37 8.34 14.40 -0.87
CA THR A 37 9.65 14.00 -1.40
C THR A 37 10.78 14.86 -0.84
N LYS A 38 10.54 16.16 -0.62
CA LYS A 38 11.54 17.07 -0.03
C LYS A 38 11.99 16.60 1.35
N ASN A 39 11.04 16.19 2.19
CA ASN A 39 11.32 15.75 3.55
C ASN A 39 12.07 14.41 3.55
N TYR A 40 11.59 13.42 2.81
CA TYR A 40 12.23 12.11 2.79
C TYR A 40 13.61 12.10 2.13
N LEU A 41 13.78 12.82 1.02
CA LEU A 41 15.07 12.91 0.33
C LEU A 41 16.09 13.69 1.17
N SER A 42 15.72 14.86 1.71
CA SER A 42 16.65 15.63 2.55
C SER A 42 17.04 14.90 3.83
N TYR A 43 16.13 14.14 4.43
CA TYR A 43 16.44 13.25 5.55
C TYR A 43 17.45 12.17 5.10
N ALA A 44 17.19 11.45 3.99
CA ALA A 44 18.11 10.43 3.50
C ALA A 44 19.52 11.01 3.24
N LEU A 45 19.62 12.19 2.64
CA LEU A 45 20.89 12.88 2.39
C LEU A 45 21.59 13.29 3.69
N SER A 46 20.84 13.75 4.70
CA SER A 46 21.39 14.03 6.05
C SER A 46 21.98 12.78 6.69
N LEU A 47 21.33 11.61 6.54
CA LEU A 47 21.86 10.33 7.03
C LEU A 47 23.16 9.89 6.34
N THR A 48 23.46 10.42 5.16
CA THR A 48 24.76 10.19 4.47
C THR A 48 25.88 11.10 4.97
N GLY A 49 25.61 11.99 5.93
CA GLY A 49 26.58 12.94 6.48
C GLY A 49 26.72 14.24 5.66
N GLN A 50 25.82 14.51 4.71
CA GLN A 50 25.85 15.77 3.96
C GLN A 50 25.46 16.96 4.84
N SER A 51 26.05 18.12 4.57
CA SER A 51 25.63 19.37 5.21
C SER A 51 24.21 19.75 4.80
N LYS A 52 23.50 20.51 5.64
CA LYS A 52 22.13 20.95 5.36
C LYS A 52 22.00 21.71 4.04
N ARG A 53 22.98 22.56 3.71
CA ARG A 53 23.00 23.29 2.44
C ARG A 53 23.22 22.36 1.24
N ALA A 54 24.11 21.36 1.36
CA ALA A 54 24.32 20.37 0.31
C ALA A 54 23.06 19.51 0.09
N ALA A 55 22.45 19.04 1.18
CA ALA A 55 21.20 18.29 1.14
C ALA A 55 20.05 19.12 0.54
N ALA A 56 19.96 20.40 0.87
CA ALA A 56 18.99 21.34 0.30
C ALA A 56 19.21 21.50 -1.20
N THR A 57 20.46 21.73 -1.64
CA THR A 57 20.80 21.89 -3.06
C THR A 57 20.39 20.66 -3.86
N ALA A 58 20.81 19.47 -3.45
CA ALA A 58 20.49 18.23 -4.16
C ALA A 58 18.98 17.92 -4.18
N THR A 59 18.27 18.24 -3.08
CA THR A 59 16.82 18.07 -3.00
C THR A 59 16.07 19.04 -3.91
N ILE A 60 16.46 20.32 -3.91
CA ILE A 60 15.88 21.36 -4.78
C ILE A 60 16.12 21.00 -6.24
N ASP A 61 17.34 20.60 -6.60
CA ASP A 61 17.70 20.22 -7.96
C ASP A 61 16.82 19.08 -8.47
N TYR A 62 16.59 18.04 -7.65
CA TYR A 62 15.74 16.91 -8.01
C TYR A 62 14.26 17.31 -8.18
N VAL A 63 13.72 18.11 -7.25
CA VAL A 63 12.32 18.54 -7.30
C VAL A 63 12.10 19.47 -8.49
N CYS A 64 13.00 20.42 -8.73
CA CYS A 64 12.88 21.35 -9.86
C CYS A 64 13.06 20.66 -11.21
N ALA A 65 14.00 19.69 -11.33
CA ALA A 65 14.09 18.85 -12.52
C ALA A 65 12.82 18.04 -12.76
N SER A 66 12.18 17.54 -11.69
CA SER A 66 10.93 16.80 -11.79
C SER A 66 9.74 17.69 -12.17
N ARG A 67 9.67 18.91 -11.64
CA ARG A 67 8.65 19.91 -12.03
C ARG A 67 8.82 20.34 -13.49
N ALA A 68 10.05 20.59 -13.92
CA ALA A 68 10.36 20.94 -15.30
C ALA A 68 10.00 19.82 -16.29
N GLU A 69 10.33 18.56 -15.97
CA GLU A 69 9.97 17.42 -16.80
C GLU A 69 8.45 17.23 -16.92
N ARG A 70 7.70 17.44 -15.82
CA ARG A 70 6.23 17.45 -15.87
C ARG A 70 5.70 18.57 -16.76
N ALA A 71 6.19 19.79 -16.58
CA ALA A 71 5.79 20.93 -17.40
C ALA A 71 6.07 20.71 -18.90
N ARG A 72 7.24 20.14 -19.23
CA ARG A 72 7.61 19.78 -20.60
C ARG A 72 6.65 18.75 -21.21
N ARG A 73 6.33 17.69 -20.46
CA ARG A 73 5.37 16.66 -20.90
C ARG A 73 3.96 17.21 -21.06
N ASP A 74 3.49 17.97 -20.07
CA ASP A 74 2.17 18.60 -20.12
C ASP A 74 2.07 19.54 -21.32
N GLN A 75 3.11 20.35 -21.59
CA GLN A 75 3.15 21.20 -22.77
C GLN A 75 3.11 20.38 -24.06
N SER A 76 3.87 19.29 -24.16
CA SER A 76 3.98 18.49 -25.40
C SER A 76 2.65 17.91 -25.90
N VAL A 77 1.67 17.77 -25.00
CA VAL A 77 0.31 17.31 -25.32
C VAL A 77 -0.75 18.41 -25.11
N HIS A 78 -0.33 19.63 -24.75
CA HIS A 78 -1.25 20.73 -24.50
C HIS A 78 -1.82 21.25 -25.83
N VAL A 79 -3.14 21.08 -26.02
CA VAL A 79 -3.88 21.39 -27.26
C VAL A 79 -3.52 22.74 -27.89
N VAL A 80 -3.29 23.77 -27.07
CA VAL A 80 -2.94 25.13 -27.54
C VAL A 80 -1.43 25.45 -27.51
N ARG A 81 -0.64 24.77 -26.68
CA ARG A 81 0.72 25.23 -26.30
C ARG A 81 1.83 24.29 -26.77
N PHE A 82 1.50 23.16 -27.40
CA PHE A 82 2.48 22.13 -27.79
C PHE A 82 3.57 22.60 -28.77
N HIS A 83 3.34 23.69 -29.51
CA HIS A 83 4.35 24.31 -30.38
C HIS A 83 5.23 25.37 -29.71
N ARG A 84 4.97 25.72 -28.44
CA ARG A 84 5.79 26.72 -27.74
C ARG A 84 7.20 26.19 -27.48
N ALA A 85 8.12 27.11 -27.21
CA ALA A 85 9.48 26.77 -26.78
C ALA A 85 9.46 25.88 -25.53
N ASP A 86 10.48 25.02 -25.38
CA ASP A 86 10.62 24.13 -24.24
C ASP A 86 10.66 24.93 -22.91
N PRO A 87 9.73 24.70 -21.96
CA PRO A 87 9.64 25.47 -20.73
C PRO A 87 10.67 25.05 -19.68
N THR A 88 11.49 24.03 -19.94
CA THR A 88 12.35 23.38 -18.94
C THR A 88 13.28 24.35 -18.21
N ALA A 89 13.96 25.24 -18.93
CA ALA A 89 14.90 26.19 -18.35
C ALA A 89 14.18 27.22 -17.45
N GLU A 90 13.07 27.78 -17.93
CA GLU A 90 12.25 28.77 -17.21
C GLU A 90 11.69 28.16 -15.92
N VAL A 91 11.04 26.99 -16.02
CA VAL A 91 10.43 26.30 -14.88
C VAL A 91 11.48 25.87 -13.85
N THR A 92 12.66 25.45 -14.31
CA THR A 92 13.76 25.10 -13.39
C THR A 92 14.27 26.32 -12.64
N ALA A 93 14.48 27.43 -13.33
CA ALA A 93 14.97 28.67 -12.71
C ALA A 93 13.97 29.22 -11.69
N GLU A 94 12.69 29.35 -12.09
CA GLU A 94 11.61 29.81 -11.22
C GLU A 94 11.46 28.91 -9.99
N CYS A 95 11.49 27.59 -10.19
CA CYS A 95 11.43 26.65 -9.08
C CYS A 95 12.60 26.81 -8.11
N ARG A 96 13.84 26.91 -8.61
CA ARG A 96 15.01 27.09 -7.75
C ARG A 96 14.91 28.37 -6.94
N GLU A 97 14.51 29.47 -7.57
CA GLU A 97 14.32 30.75 -6.90
C GLU A 97 13.29 30.62 -5.76
N GLN A 98 12.12 30.04 -6.05
CA GLN A 98 11.06 29.82 -5.07
C GLN A 98 11.53 28.95 -3.88
N GLU A 99 12.19 27.83 -4.16
CA GLU A 99 12.65 26.92 -3.10
C GLU A 99 13.76 27.54 -2.24
N TRP A 100 14.71 28.26 -2.85
CA TRP A 100 15.78 28.92 -2.11
C TRP A 100 15.28 30.12 -1.30
N ALA A 101 14.28 30.87 -1.79
CA ALA A 101 13.64 31.94 -1.02
C ALA A 101 13.03 31.42 0.29
N VAL A 102 12.63 30.15 0.33
CA VAL A 102 12.06 29.49 1.52
C VAL A 102 13.15 28.94 2.44
N VAL A 103 14.20 28.32 1.89
CA VAL A 103 15.23 27.61 2.68
C VAL A 103 16.36 28.53 3.16
N GLU A 104 16.82 29.45 2.31
CA GLU A 104 18.02 30.26 2.56
C GLU A 104 17.90 31.11 3.84
N PRO A 105 16.79 31.85 4.08
CA PRO A 105 16.66 32.66 5.30
C PRO A 105 16.70 31.82 6.57
N ARG A 106 16.16 30.59 6.53
CA ARG A 106 16.12 29.67 7.67
C ARG A 106 17.49 29.07 7.97
N LEU A 107 18.24 28.68 6.94
CA LEU A 107 19.62 28.26 7.10
C LEU A 107 20.52 29.40 7.62
N ALA A 108 20.34 30.62 7.10
CA ALA A 108 21.05 31.80 7.58
C ALA A 108 20.72 32.14 9.05
N ALA A 109 19.49 31.88 9.48
CA ALA A 109 19.05 31.99 10.88
C ALA A 109 19.55 30.83 11.78
N GLY A 110 20.38 29.92 11.25
CA GLY A 110 20.97 28.82 12.02
C GLY A 110 20.05 27.61 12.23
N GLN A 111 18.96 27.48 11.46
CA GLN A 111 18.07 26.31 11.54
C GLN A 111 18.69 25.09 10.85
N THR A 112 19.70 24.51 11.49
CA THR A 112 20.42 23.31 11.01
C THR A 112 20.14 22.07 11.86
N GLY A 113 19.21 22.15 12.81
CA GLY A 113 18.80 21.03 13.65
C GLY A 113 18.12 19.89 12.87
N GLY A 114 17.98 18.74 13.54
CA GLY A 114 17.26 17.58 13.01
C GLY A 114 17.90 16.95 11.76
N HIS A 115 17.13 16.16 11.03
CA HIS A 115 17.55 15.52 9.80
C HIS A 115 16.97 16.16 8.54
N THR A 116 15.77 16.73 8.57
CA THR A 116 15.18 17.37 7.38
C THR A 116 15.76 18.76 7.12
N VAL A 117 15.74 19.19 5.86
CA VAL A 117 16.03 20.59 5.50
C VAL A 117 14.82 21.46 5.87
N PRO A 118 15.00 22.72 6.32
CA PRO A 118 13.92 23.58 6.79
C PRO A 118 13.03 24.14 5.66
N TYR A 119 12.33 23.25 4.95
CA TYR A 119 11.34 23.63 3.94
C TYR A 119 10.04 24.14 4.56
N MET A 120 9.70 23.66 5.77
CA MET A 120 8.42 23.86 6.45
C MET A 120 8.65 24.21 7.92
N SER A 121 7.57 24.45 8.67
CA SER A 121 7.63 24.68 10.11
C SER A 121 8.24 23.49 10.88
N GLU A 122 8.87 23.76 12.03
CA GLU A 122 9.48 22.72 12.87
C GLU A 122 8.48 21.63 13.30
N ARG A 123 7.23 22.04 13.61
CA ARG A 123 6.14 21.10 13.95
C ARG A 123 5.83 20.15 12.80
N PHE A 124 5.80 20.66 11.56
CA PHE A 124 5.58 19.81 10.39
C PHE A 124 6.76 18.86 10.15
N MET A 125 7.99 19.37 10.26
CA MET A 125 9.19 18.55 10.08
C MET A 125 9.27 17.40 11.08
N ALA A 126 8.91 17.63 12.35
CA ALA A 126 8.90 16.60 13.40
C ALA A 126 8.06 15.37 13.02
N ILE A 127 7.00 15.53 12.21
CA ILE A 127 6.17 14.42 11.70
C ILE A 127 6.98 13.48 10.81
N PHE A 128 7.89 14.02 10.00
CA PHE A 128 8.76 13.24 9.12
C PHE A 128 9.99 12.70 9.84
N GLU A 129 10.53 13.46 10.79
CA GLU A 129 11.71 13.04 11.56
C GLU A 129 11.43 11.82 12.45
N ALA A 130 10.20 11.70 12.95
CA ALA A 130 9.70 10.52 13.68
C ALA A 130 9.59 9.24 12.84
N ARG A 131 9.95 9.29 11.54
CA ARG A 131 9.73 8.21 10.56
C ARG A 131 11.01 7.89 9.76
N PRO A 132 12.07 7.38 10.42
CA PRO A 132 13.37 7.16 9.77
C PRO A 132 13.38 6.01 8.75
N GLY A 133 12.39 5.10 8.77
CA GLY A 133 12.44 3.84 8.04
C GLY A 133 12.53 3.99 6.52
N TYR A 134 11.76 4.91 5.94
CA TYR A 134 11.83 5.16 4.49
C TYR A 134 13.10 5.92 4.08
N PRO A 135 13.51 7.02 4.75
CA PRO A 135 14.82 7.63 4.53
C PRO A 135 15.99 6.66 4.62
N ALA A 136 16.04 5.81 5.66
CA ALA A 136 17.08 4.82 5.83
C ALA A 136 17.09 3.77 4.70
N PHE A 137 15.92 3.39 4.18
CA PHE A 137 15.81 2.54 3.00
C PHE A 137 16.38 3.20 1.74
N LEU A 138 16.24 4.52 1.59
CA LEU A 138 16.74 5.26 0.42
C LEU A 138 18.28 5.41 0.40
N VAL A 139 18.91 5.52 1.57
CA VAL A 139 20.37 5.75 1.72
C VAL A 139 21.25 4.91 0.80
N PRO A 140 21.16 3.56 0.79
CA PRO A 140 22.04 2.75 -0.06
C PRO A 140 21.88 3.04 -1.56
N PHE A 141 20.67 3.39 -2.00
CA PHE A 141 20.41 3.68 -3.41
C PHE A 141 20.92 5.06 -3.81
N VAL A 142 20.71 6.06 -2.95
CA VAL A 142 21.20 7.43 -3.20
C VAL A 142 22.73 7.46 -3.17
N LEU A 143 23.37 6.71 -2.27
CA LEU A 143 24.83 6.58 -2.24
C LEU A 143 25.39 5.89 -3.49
N ALA A 144 24.74 4.81 -3.97
CA ALA A 144 25.24 4.02 -5.09
C ALA A 144 24.98 4.67 -6.46
N PHE A 145 23.85 5.36 -6.63
CA PHE A 145 23.36 5.82 -7.94
C PHE A 145 23.11 7.33 -8.02
N GLY A 146 23.36 8.08 -6.95
CA GLY A 146 22.97 9.48 -6.83
C GLY A 146 21.46 9.66 -6.61
N VAL A 147 21.00 10.90 -6.48
CA VAL A 147 19.61 11.21 -6.10
C VAL A 147 18.60 10.68 -7.11
N THR A 148 18.72 11.07 -8.38
CA THR A 148 17.71 10.76 -9.40
C THR A 148 17.57 9.26 -9.65
N TRP A 149 18.67 8.58 -9.96
CA TRP A 149 18.67 7.14 -10.22
C TRP A 149 18.52 6.32 -8.95
N GLY A 150 18.98 6.81 -7.80
CA GLY A 150 18.79 6.17 -6.51
C GLY A 150 17.32 6.13 -6.10
N LEU A 151 16.60 7.25 -6.20
CA LEU A 151 15.16 7.29 -5.93
C LEU A 151 14.38 6.42 -6.91
N TRP A 152 14.74 6.44 -8.19
CA TRP A 152 14.14 5.56 -9.20
C TRP A 152 14.34 4.08 -8.86
N ALA A 153 15.59 3.67 -8.58
CA ALA A 153 15.94 2.29 -8.28
C ALA A 153 15.25 1.81 -6.99
N ALA A 154 15.24 2.65 -5.95
CA ALA A 154 14.52 2.37 -4.71
C ALA A 154 13.02 2.13 -4.96
N GLY A 155 12.38 2.98 -5.78
CA GLY A 155 10.98 2.80 -6.19
C GLY A 155 10.75 1.50 -6.95
N VAL A 156 11.62 1.16 -7.90
CA VAL A 156 11.55 -0.12 -8.65
C VAL A 156 11.65 -1.31 -7.71
N VAL A 157 12.62 -1.30 -6.79
CA VAL A 157 12.82 -2.39 -5.83
C VAL A 157 11.58 -2.57 -4.95
N ILE A 158 11.04 -1.48 -4.41
CA ILE A 158 9.81 -1.52 -3.60
C ILE A 158 8.63 -2.08 -4.39
N ALA A 159 8.39 -1.54 -5.60
CA ALA A 159 7.27 -1.97 -6.43
C ALA A 159 7.41 -3.44 -6.83
N CYS A 160 8.62 -3.87 -7.25
CA CYS A 160 8.88 -5.25 -7.59
C CYS A 160 8.66 -6.18 -6.39
N ALA A 161 9.15 -5.81 -5.20
CA ALA A 161 8.92 -6.55 -3.96
C ALA A 161 7.42 -6.69 -3.66
N GLY A 162 6.63 -5.63 -3.82
CA GLY A 162 5.18 -5.69 -3.67
C GLY A 162 4.51 -6.70 -4.62
N GLY A 163 4.86 -6.67 -5.90
CA GLY A 163 4.33 -7.64 -6.88
C GLY A 163 4.74 -9.09 -6.57
N VAL A 164 5.99 -9.31 -6.14
CA VAL A 164 6.47 -10.63 -5.71
C VAL A 164 5.70 -11.11 -4.47
N LEU A 165 5.45 -10.23 -3.49
CA LEU A 165 4.67 -10.58 -2.30
C LEU A 165 3.24 -10.96 -2.65
N VAL A 166 2.59 -10.28 -3.59
CA VAL A 166 1.28 -10.67 -4.11
C VAL A 166 1.31 -12.09 -4.68
N PHE A 167 2.30 -12.39 -5.53
CA PHE A 167 2.50 -13.73 -6.07
C PHE A 167 2.67 -14.76 -4.95
N LEU A 168 3.50 -14.47 -3.94
CA LEU A 168 3.76 -15.37 -2.81
C LEU A 168 2.51 -15.60 -1.95
N VAL A 169 1.70 -14.57 -1.70
CA VAL A 169 0.40 -14.70 -1.01
C VAL A 169 -0.51 -15.65 -1.79
N LEU A 170 -0.71 -15.41 -3.09
CA LEU A 170 -1.57 -16.23 -3.94
C LEU A 170 -1.08 -17.68 -4.03
N ARG A 171 0.23 -17.89 -4.15
CA ARG A 171 0.84 -19.23 -4.17
C ARG A 171 0.70 -19.95 -2.82
N THR A 172 0.80 -19.23 -1.70
CA THR A 172 0.55 -19.78 -0.37
C THR A 172 -0.92 -20.20 -0.19
N LEU A 173 -1.83 -19.55 -0.91
CA LEU A 173 -3.25 -19.92 -0.99
C LEU A 173 -3.55 -21.03 -2.01
N ALA A 174 -2.51 -21.63 -2.61
CA ALA A 174 -2.59 -22.66 -3.64
C ALA A 174 -3.27 -22.23 -4.96
N VAL A 175 -3.32 -20.92 -5.24
CA VAL A 175 -3.85 -20.38 -6.50
C VAL A 175 -2.94 -20.76 -7.66
N PRO A 176 -3.46 -21.24 -8.81
CA PRO A 176 -2.66 -21.60 -9.98
C PRO A 176 -1.69 -20.50 -10.42
N VAL A 177 -0.52 -20.89 -10.95
CA VAL A 177 0.55 -19.95 -11.33
C VAL A 177 0.07 -18.84 -12.28
N PRO A 178 -0.72 -19.11 -13.34
CA PRO A 178 -1.20 -18.05 -14.22
C PRO A 178 -1.98 -16.97 -13.47
N LEU A 179 -2.86 -17.35 -12.56
CA LEU A 179 -3.64 -16.41 -11.75
C LEU A 179 -2.78 -15.69 -10.69
N ALA A 180 -1.77 -16.36 -10.15
CA ALA A 180 -0.80 -15.70 -9.27
C ALA A 180 0.01 -14.63 -10.02
N LEU A 181 0.40 -14.91 -11.27
CA LEU A 181 1.03 -13.92 -12.16
C LEU A 181 0.06 -12.82 -12.57
N THR A 182 -1.23 -13.13 -12.76
CA THR A 182 -2.28 -12.10 -12.95
C THR A 182 -2.35 -11.17 -11.75
N GLY A 183 -2.30 -11.67 -10.52
CA GLY A 183 -2.25 -10.83 -9.33
C GLY A 183 -1.03 -9.91 -9.30
N GLN A 184 0.16 -10.45 -9.63
CA GLN A 184 1.38 -9.65 -9.75
C GLN A 184 1.24 -8.57 -10.84
N ALA A 185 0.71 -8.90 -12.01
CA ALA A 185 0.47 -7.94 -13.09
C ALA A 185 -0.55 -6.86 -12.68
N LEU A 186 -1.64 -7.25 -11.99
CA LEU A 186 -2.61 -6.31 -11.43
C LEU A 186 -1.95 -5.35 -10.43
N TYR A 187 -1.05 -5.83 -9.58
CA TYR A 187 -0.30 -4.95 -8.67
C TYR A 187 0.48 -3.86 -9.43
N TYR A 188 1.11 -4.22 -10.54
CA TYR A 188 1.90 -3.28 -11.34
C TYR A 188 1.06 -2.30 -12.15
N VAL A 189 -0.10 -2.72 -12.66
CA VAL A 189 -0.94 -1.91 -13.56
C VAL A 189 -1.96 -1.05 -12.80
N LEU A 190 -2.46 -1.52 -11.65
CA LEU A 190 -3.35 -0.75 -10.80
C LEU A 190 -2.56 0.35 -10.04
N PRO A 191 -3.24 1.31 -9.39
CA PRO A 191 -2.58 2.43 -8.71
C PRO A 191 -1.50 2.05 -7.68
N CYS A 192 -1.46 0.78 -7.21
CA CYS A 192 -0.39 0.25 -6.36
C CYS A 192 0.99 0.42 -7.00
N GLY A 193 1.19 -0.01 -8.24
CA GLY A 193 2.49 0.01 -8.90
C GLY A 193 3.01 1.41 -9.14
N THR A 194 2.16 2.30 -9.66
CA THR A 194 2.52 3.71 -9.90
C THR A 194 2.75 4.48 -8.60
N THR A 195 2.01 4.18 -7.53
CA THR A 195 2.22 4.81 -6.22
C THR A 195 3.51 4.32 -5.57
N ALA A 196 3.83 3.03 -5.70
CA ALA A 196 5.07 2.45 -5.17
C ALA A 196 6.34 3.04 -5.79
N MET A 197 6.25 3.56 -7.02
CA MET A 197 7.34 4.24 -7.72
C MET A 197 7.58 5.69 -7.28
N ARG A 198 6.68 6.28 -6.49
CA ARG A 198 6.85 7.66 -6.03
C ARG A 198 7.84 7.71 -4.85
N PRO A 199 8.66 8.77 -4.71
CA PRO A 199 9.64 8.90 -3.65
C PRO A 199 8.94 9.32 -2.35
N MET A 200 8.19 8.38 -1.79
CA MET A 200 7.34 8.49 -0.60
C MET A 200 7.20 7.13 0.09
N ALA A 201 6.73 7.15 1.34
CA ALA A 201 6.65 5.96 2.18
C ALA A 201 5.58 4.93 1.75
N GLU A 202 4.57 5.35 0.98
CA GLU A 202 3.38 4.56 0.61
C GLU A 202 3.74 3.23 -0.07
N GLY A 203 4.76 3.22 -0.94
CA GLY A 203 5.23 2.00 -1.59
C GLY A 203 5.75 0.96 -0.61
N LEU A 204 6.68 1.37 0.25
CA LEU A 204 7.30 0.50 1.26
C LEU A 204 6.26 0.00 2.26
N LEU A 205 5.33 0.88 2.62
CA LEU A 205 4.20 0.59 3.47
C LEU A 205 3.23 -0.45 2.89
N MET A 206 2.94 -0.39 1.58
CA MET A 206 2.18 -1.44 0.88
C MET A 206 2.92 -2.78 0.90
N ALA A 207 4.23 -2.78 0.64
CA ALA A 207 5.04 -3.99 0.66
C ALA A 207 5.06 -4.63 2.07
N LEU A 208 5.24 -3.86 3.13
CA LEU A 208 5.19 -4.35 4.51
C LEU A 208 3.79 -4.86 4.89
N THR A 209 2.73 -4.20 4.41
CA THR A 209 1.35 -4.67 4.61
C THR A 209 1.11 -6.01 3.91
N LEU A 210 1.59 -6.18 2.67
CA LEU A 210 1.53 -7.46 1.95
C LEU A 210 2.39 -8.54 2.62
N ALA A 211 3.55 -8.19 3.19
CA ALA A 211 4.37 -9.10 3.97
C ALA A 211 3.63 -9.60 5.22
N ALA A 212 2.90 -8.73 5.92
CA ALA A 212 2.03 -9.14 7.03
C ALA A 212 0.91 -10.08 6.57
N VAL A 213 0.24 -9.77 5.45
CA VAL A 213 -0.79 -10.66 4.87
C VAL A 213 -0.19 -12.01 4.46
N TRP A 214 1.03 -12.04 3.91
CA TRP A 214 1.74 -13.28 3.64
C TRP A 214 2.06 -14.04 4.92
N GLY A 215 2.45 -13.35 5.99
CA GLY A 215 2.61 -13.92 7.32
C GLY A 215 1.35 -14.60 7.84
N CYS A 216 0.18 -13.95 7.67
CA CYS A 216 -1.12 -14.55 7.96
C CYS A 216 -1.36 -15.82 7.13
N ALA A 217 -1.04 -15.79 5.83
CA ALA A 217 -1.18 -16.95 4.95
C ALA A 217 -0.24 -18.11 5.36
N LEU A 218 1.00 -17.82 5.72
CA LEU A 218 1.97 -18.81 6.20
C LEU A 218 1.50 -19.48 7.50
N ALA A 219 0.96 -18.69 8.43
CA ALA A 219 0.45 -19.21 9.69
C ALA A 219 -0.80 -20.08 9.52
N LEU A 220 -1.72 -19.67 8.65
CA LEU A 220 -3.05 -20.29 8.53
C LEU A 220 -3.18 -21.36 7.44
N ARG A 221 -2.28 -21.37 6.45
CA ARG A 221 -2.40 -22.26 5.27
C ARG A 221 -1.15 -23.07 4.99
N ALA A 222 0.04 -22.53 5.23
CA ALA A 222 1.29 -23.23 4.95
C ALA A 222 1.77 -24.12 6.12
N GLY A 223 1.08 -24.13 7.27
CA GLY A 223 1.51 -24.87 8.46
C GLY A 223 2.78 -24.30 9.11
N ARG A 224 3.08 -23.01 8.90
CA ARG A 224 4.30 -22.34 9.40
C ARG A 224 3.95 -21.20 10.38
N PRO A 225 3.33 -21.49 11.53
CA PRO A 225 2.80 -20.48 12.45
C PRO A 225 3.90 -19.55 13.00
N ARG A 226 5.05 -20.09 13.42
CA ARG A 226 6.16 -19.27 13.96
C ARG A 226 6.69 -18.27 12.95
N THR A 227 6.97 -18.74 11.72
CA THR A 227 7.43 -17.87 10.63
C THR A 227 6.38 -16.83 10.28
N GLY A 228 5.11 -17.23 10.21
CA GLY A 228 4.01 -16.31 9.91
C GLY A 228 3.85 -15.21 10.96
N LEU A 229 3.85 -15.56 12.24
CA LEU A 229 3.75 -14.62 13.35
C LEU A 229 4.96 -13.68 13.43
N ALA A 230 6.17 -14.21 13.23
CA ALA A 230 7.40 -13.40 13.17
C ALA A 230 7.35 -12.40 12.01
N LEU A 231 6.83 -12.81 10.85
CA LEU A 231 6.69 -11.92 9.69
C LEU A 231 5.66 -10.82 9.94
N VAL A 232 4.51 -11.13 10.57
CA VAL A 232 3.50 -10.13 10.95
C VAL A 232 4.07 -9.15 11.96
N GLY A 233 4.68 -9.65 13.05
CA GLY A 233 5.28 -8.81 14.08
C GLY A 233 6.41 -7.92 13.53
N GLY A 234 7.32 -8.50 12.73
CA GLY A 234 8.39 -7.76 12.07
C GLY A 234 7.87 -6.70 11.09
N SER A 235 6.77 -7.00 10.36
CA SER A 235 6.14 -6.02 9.47
C SER A 235 5.52 -4.86 10.24
N LEU A 236 4.88 -5.11 11.39
CA LEU A 236 4.33 -4.06 12.26
C LEU A 236 5.44 -3.19 12.86
N LEU A 237 6.55 -3.79 13.30
CA LEU A 237 7.72 -3.05 13.79
C LEU A 237 8.37 -2.20 12.68
N ALA A 238 8.55 -2.76 11.49
CA ALA A 238 9.06 -2.01 10.35
C ALA A 238 8.12 -0.86 9.96
N LEU A 239 6.80 -1.12 9.91
CA LEU A 239 5.79 -0.09 9.67
C LEU A 239 5.84 1.02 10.71
N PHE A 240 6.14 0.72 11.98
CA PHE A 240 6.30 1.75 13.01
C PHE A 240 7.37 2.78 12.62
N THR A 241 8.51 2.31 12.11
CA THR A 241 9.62 3.17 11.68
C THR A 241 9.33 3.94 10.39
N VAL A 242 8.43 3.43 9.53
CA VAL A 242 8.09 4.05 8.24
C VAL A 242 6.92 5.03 8.39
N LYS A 243 5.86 4.62 9.09
CA LYS A 243 4.64 5.38 9.38
C LYS A 243 3.87 4.70 10.52
N HIS A 244 4.11 5.15 11.76
CA HIS A 244 3.51 4.55 12.96
C HIS A 244 1.96 4.47 12.93
N SER A 245 1.27 5.44 12.33
CA SER A 245 -0.19 5.37 12.17
C SER A 245 -0.65 4.16 11.36
N GLN A 246 0.15 3.71 10.38
CA GLN A 246 -0.18 2.50 9.63
C GLN A 246 0.09 1.23 10.43
N ALA A 247 1.13 1.19 11.26
CA ALA A 247 1.34 0.07 12.18
C ALA A 247 0.14 -0.07 13.13
N LEU A 248 -0.36 1.06 13.65
CA LEU A 248 -1.56 1.12 14.47
C LEU A 248 -2.80 0.60 13.72
N PHE A 249 -3.08 1.14 12.53
CA PHE A 249 -4.25 0.75 11.74
C PHE A 249 -4.21 -0.72 11.33
N LEU A 250 -3.07 -1.21 10.85
CA LEU A 250 -2.92 -2.61 10.49
C LEU A 250 -3.06 -3.52 11.71
N GLY A 251 -2.39 -3.20 12.82
CA GLY A 251 -2.52 -3.96 14.07
C GLY A 251 -3.97 -4.07 14.55
N LEU A 252 -4.70 -2.95 14.53
CA LEU A 252 -6.11 -2.90 14.90
C LEU A 252 -6.97 -3.75 13.96
N CYS A 253 -6.80 -3.59 12.63
CA CYS A 253 -7.54 -4.38 11.64
C CYS A 253 -7.27 -5.88 11.78
N LEU A 254 -6.03 -6.29 12.03
CA LEU A 254 -5.68 -7.70 12.27
C LEU A 254 -6.32 -8.22 13.56
N ALA A 255 -6.27 -7.46 14.66
CA ALA A 255 -6.89 -7.83 15.93
C ALA A 255 -8.41 -8.01 15.79
N VAL A 256 -9.09 -7.05 15.15
CA VAL A 256 -10.54 -7.09 14.90
C VAL A 256 -10.91 -8.26 14.00
N ALA A 257 -10.18 -8.48 12.90
CA ALA A 257 -10.45 -9.60 12.00
C ALA A 257 -10.25 -10.95 12.70
N GLY A 258 -9.15 -11.12 13.44
CA GLY A 258 -8.90 -12.36 14.19
C GLY A 258 -9.96 -12.63 15.25
N GLY A 259 -10.37 -11.60 16.01
CA GLY A 259 -11.47 -11.69 16.97
C GLY A 259 -12.81 -12.04 16.33
N ALA A 260 -13.17 -11.39 15.21
CA ALA A 260 -14.40 -11.67 14.48
C ALA A 260 -14.44 -13.09 13.89
N ILE A 261 -13.32 -13.57 13.34
CA ILE A 261 -13.19 -14.94 12.83
C ILE A 261 -13.33 -15.95 13.98
N ALA A 262 -12.65 -15.72 15.12
CA ALA A 262 -12.74 -16.58 16.29
C ALA A 262 -14.17 -16.62 16.87
N LEU A 263 -14.84 -15.48 16.98
CA LEU A 263 -16.23 -15.39 17.45
C LEU A 263 -17.20 -16.12 16.51
N ARG A 264 -17.04 -15.95 15.20
CA ARG A 264 -17.86 -16.66 14.20
C ARG A 264 -17.70 -18.18 14.30
N GLN A 265 -16.48 -18.66 14.52
CA GLN A 265 -16.22 -20.08 14.72
C GLN A 265 -16.81 -20.59 16.04
N HIS A 266 -16.68 -19.83 17.13
CA HIS A 266 -17.29 -20.15 18.42
C HIS A 266 -18.81 -20.31 18.31
N ARG A 267 -19.50 -19.38 17.64
CA ARG A 267 -20.96 -19.47 17.41
C ARG A 267 -21.35 -20.70 16.59
N ARG A 268 -20.53 -21.11 15.61
CA ARG A 268 -20.76 -22.34 14.82
C ARG A 268 -20.56 -23.62 15.64
N ARG A 269 -19.72 -23.60 16.68
CA ARG A 269 -19.59 -24.72 17.62
C ARG A 269 -20.85 -24.93 18.45
N GLY A 270 -21.40 -23.84 18.98
CA GLY A 270 -22.66 -23.88 19.73
C GLY A 270 -23.84 -24.46 18.92
N GLN A 271 -23.71 -24.46 17.59
CA GLN A 271 -24.67 -25.05 16.64
C GLN A 271 -24.26 -26.45 16.15
N GLY A 272 -23.30 -27.12 16.79
CA GLY A 272 -22.88 -28.48 16.46
C GLY A 272 -22.08 -28.65 15.16
N ARG A 273 -21.60 -27.54 14.55
CA ARG A 273 -20.99 -27.53 13.20
C ARG A 273 -19.55 -27.01 13.15
N GLY A 274 -18.77 -27.05 14.25
CA GLY A 274 -17.43 -26.45 14.26
C GLY A 274 -16.39 -27.14 15.15
N GLY A 275 -15.20 -27.38 14.59
CA GLY A 275 -13.97 -27.72 15.33
C GLY A 275 -13.33 -26.50 16.04
N PRO A 276 -12.32 -26.70 16.91
CA PRO A 276 -11.65 -25.66 17.71
C PRO A 276 -11.12 -24.49 16.87
N ALA A 277 -11.00 -23.30 17.49
CA ALA A 277 -10.59 -22.11 16.76
C ALA A 277 -9.09 -22.31 16.55
N PRO A 278 -8.56 -22.17 15.32
CA PRO A 278 -7.14 -22.36 15.12
C PRO A 278 -6.42 -21.42 16.08
N ARG A 279 -5.58 -21.97 16.97
CA ARG A 279 -4.80 -21.19 17.94
C ARG A 279 -4.04 -20.08 17.23
N GLU A 280 -3.71 -20.30 15.97
CA GLU A 280 -3.08 -19.40 15.02
C GLU A 280 -3.90 -18.13 14.73
N VAL A 281 -5.24 -18.21 14.63
CA VAL A 281 -6.10 -17.03 14.43
C VAL A 281 -6.06 -16.12 15.65
N LEU A 282 -6.13 -16.71 16.85
CA LEU A 282 -6.01 -15.96 18.10
C LEU A 282 -4.61 -15.39 18.30
N ALA A 283 -3.57 -16.14 17.92
CA ALA A 283 -2.18 -15.65 17.97
C ALA A 283 -1.97 -14.45 17.03
N LEU A 284 -2.53 -14.47 15.82
CA LEU A 284 -2.51 -13.33 14.90
C LEU A 284 -3.26 -12.13 15.47
N ALA A 285 -4.41 -12.35 16.12
CA ALA A 285 -5.15 -11.30 16.79
C ALA A 285 -4.34 -10.68 17.94
N ALA A 286 -3.68 -11.51 18.74
CA ALA A 286 -2.83 -11.09 19.85
C ALA A 286 -1.60 -10.30 19.36
N VAL A 287 -0.95 -10.72 18.27
CA VAL A 287 0.15 -9.96 17.64
C VAL A 287 -0.35 -8.61 17.12
N GLY A 288 -1.53 -8.56 16.49
CA GLY A 288 -2.15 -7.30 16.07
C GLY A 288 -2.40 -6.36 17.25
N LEU A 289 -2.97 -6.87 18.34
CA LEU A 289 -3.23 -6.11 19.57
C LEU A 289 -1.93 -5.64 20.23
N ALA A 290 -0.93 -6.51 20.32
CA ALA A 290 0.41 -6.16 20.81
C ALA A 290 1.06 -5.08 19.94
N GLY A 291 0.85 -5.12 18.61
CA GLY A 291 1.29 -4.07 17.69
C GLY A 291 0.61 -2.72 17.96
N VAL A 292 -0.70 -2.71 18.23
CA VAL A 292 -1.45 -1.50 18.62
C VAL A 292 -0.88 -0.90 19.91
N VAL A 293 -0.81 -1.71 20.97
CA VAL A 293 -0.32 -1.27 22.28
C VAL A 293 1.13 -0.81 22.18
N GLY A 294 1.99 -1.61 21.53
CA GLY A 294 3.40 -1.29 21.32
C GLY A 294 3.59 0.00 20.53
N THR A 295 2.79 0.23 19.48
CA THR A 295 2.83 1.47 18.69
C THR A 295 2.49 2.69 19.55
N LEU A 296 1.40 2.63 20.32
CA LEU A 296 0.98 3.74 21.17
C LEU A 296 1.99 4.03 22.29
N LEU A 297 2.49 2.98 22.95
CA LEU A 297 3.49 3.11 24.01
C LEU A 297 4.81 3.66 23.48
N LEU A 298 5.30 3.13 22.36
CA LEU A 298 6.57 3.55 21.79
C LEU A 298 6.49 4.97 21.20
N ALA A 299 5.40 5.32 20.52
CA ALA A 299 5.17 6.69 20.05
C ALA A 299 5.17 7.68 21.22
N ARG A 300 4.52 7.33 22.33
CA ARG A 300 4.52 8.17 23.54
C ARG A 300 5.90 8.26 24.19
N LEU A 301 6.63 7.15 24.29
CA LEU A 301 7.97 7.10 24.88
C LEU A 301 9.00 7.89 24.06
N LEU A 302 8.87 7.86 22.74
CA LEU A 302 9.73 8.59 21.81
C LEU A 302 9.26 10.03 21.57
N HIS A 303 8.21 10.49 22.26
CA HIS A 303 7.62 11.82 22.07
C HIS A 303 7.27 12.13 20.61
N HIS A 304 6.81 11.13 19.86
CA HIS A 304 6.34 11.34 18.50
C HIS A 304 5.11 12.28 18.49
N PRO A 305 4.90 13.05 17.40
CA PRO A 305 3.74 13.91 17.26
C PRO A 305 2.43 13.15 17.49
N SER A 306 1.49 13.81 18.18
CA SER A 306 0.24 13.21 18.60
C SER A 306 -0.83 13.21 17.50
N GLU A 307 -1.96 12.55 17.76
CA GLU A 307 -3.09 12.57 16.83
C GLU A 307 -3.73 13.96 16.74
N THR A 308 -3.61 14.76 17.81
CA THR A 308 -4.02 16.17 17.77
C THR A 308 -3.09 17.00 16.89
N ASP A 309 -1.78 16.72 16.87
CA ASP A 309 -0.86 17.40 15.96
C ASP A 309 -1.16 17.07 14.50
N SER A 310 -1.47 15.82 14.20
CA SER A 310 -1.90 15.40 12.85
C SER A 310 -3.21 16.07 12.43
N LEU A 311 -4.13 16.29 13.37
CA LEU A 311 -5.39 16.97 13.11
C LEU A 311 -5.20 18.47 12.86
N GLN A 312 -4.32 19.10 13.64
CA GLN A 312 -3.96 20.50 13.43
C GLN A 312 -3.24 20.67 12.10
N ASP A 313 -2.27 19.80 11.76
CA ASP A 313 -1.59 19.78 10.47
C ASP A 313 -2.60 19.84 9.30
N LEU A 314 -3.58 18.93 9.31
CA LEU A 314 -4.65 18.88 8.32
C LEU A 314 -5.49 20.17 8.28
N LEU A 315 -6.02 20.63 9.42
CA LEU A 315 -7.00 21.72 9.46
C LEU A 315 -6.37 23.12 9.32
N THR A 316 -5.06 23.23 9.51
CA THR A 316 -4.30 24.48 9.44
C THR A 316 -3.51 24.63 8.15
N ASP A 317 -3.68 23.71 7.19
CA ASP A 317 -2.90 23.69 5.95
C ASP A 317 -1.40 23.65 6.25
N HIS A 318 -0.95 22.57 6.88
CA HIS A 318 0.44 22.34 7.25
C HIS A 318 1.04 23.40 8.19
N PHE A 319 0.23 23.84 9.17
CA PHE A 319 0.58 24.90 10.12
C PHE A 319 0.84 26.26 9.46
N ASN A 320 0.37 26.49 8.23
CA ASN A 320 0.39 27.81 7.59
C ASN A 320 -0.68 28.76 8.16
N ARG A 321 -1.60 28.24 8.98
CA ARG A 321 -2.64 28.99 9.67
C ARG A 321 -2.59 28.74 11.18
N PRO A 322 -3.14 29.64 12.01
CA PRO A 322 -3.24 29.42 13.45
C PRO A 322 -4.02 28.14 13.81
N ASP A 323 -3.61 27.49 14.90
CA ASP A 323 -4.25 26.28 15.42
C ASP A 323 -5.76 26.47 15.64
N ARG A 324 -6.53 25.42 15.32
CA ARG A 324 -7.98 25.39 15.50
C ARG A 324 -8.32 25.22 16.98
N LYS A 325 -9.28 26.00 17.46
CA LYS A 325 -9.78 25.92 18.84
C LYS A 325 -10.56 24.62 19.10
N HIS A 326 -11.29 24.13 18.11
CA HIS A 326 -12.14 22.95 18.20
C HIS A 326 -11.88 21.97 17.06
N PRO A 327 -10.67 21.37 17.00
CA PRO A 327 -10.25 20.61 15.83
C PRO A 327 -11.09 19.34 15.60
N TRP A 328 -11.56 18.68 16.66
CA TRP A 328 -12.36 17.45 16.54
C TRP A 328 -13.76 17.67 15.95
N PRO A 329 -14.57 18.63 16.43
CA PRO A 329 -15.83 18.97 15.76
C PRO A 329 -15.68 19.35 14.29
N GLU A 330 -14.70 20.21 13.97
CA GLU A 330 -14.41 20.63 12.59
C GLU A 330 -14.02 19.44 11.72
N PHE A 331 -13.19 18.53 12.25
CA PHE A 331 -12.83 17.29 11.57
C PHE A 331 -14.02 16.39 11.30
N TRP A 332 -14.92 16.17 12.27
CA TRP A 332 -16.09 15.32 12.05
C TRP A 332 -17.05 15.90 11.01
N GLN A 333 -17.19 17.23 10.97
CA GLN A 333 -17.93 17.90 9.90
C GLN A 333 -17.25 17.68 8.53
N LEU A 334 -15.92 17.83 8.46
CA LEU A 334 -15.15 17.57 7.25
C LEU A 334 -15.27 16.11 6.79
N GLN A 335 -15.23 15.14 7.71
CA GLN A 335 -15.46 13.71 7.43
C GLN A 335 -16.82 13.48 6.78
N GLY A 336 -17.89 14.08 7.33
CA GLY A 336 -19.23 13.98 6.76
C GLY A 336 -19.29 14.48 5.32
N ASN A 337 -18.78 15.69 5.08
CA ASN A 337 -18.73 16.29 3.75
C ASN A 337 -17.90 15.45 2.77
N PHE A 338 -16.73 14.98 3.22
CA PHE A 338 -15.81 14.17 2.44
C PHE A 338 -16.47 12.85 1.99
N TRP A 339 -17.07 12.08 2.90
CA TRP A 339 -17.64 10.77 2.55
C TRP A 339 -18.87 10.89 1.65
N VAL A 340 -19.68 11.94 1.80
CA VAL A 340 -20.80 12.23 0.88
C VAL A 340 -20.27 12.50 -0.52
N GLU A 341 -19.29 13.39 -0.66
CA GLU A 341 -18.69 13.70 -1.96
C GLU A 341 -17.96 12.49 -2.56
N TRP A 342 -17.25 11.72 -1.73
CA TRP A 342 -16.58 10.50 -2.18
C TRP A 342 -17.59 9.48 -2.73
N LEU A 343 -18.70 9.25 -2.03
CA LEU A 343 -19.77 8.36 -2.50
C LEU A 343 -20.40 8.87 -3.80
N ARG A 344 -20.61 10.18 -3.92
CA ARG A 344 -21.07 10.80 -5.17
C ARG A 344 -20.10 10.51 -6.32
N ARG A 345 -18.79 10.68 -6.12
CA ARG A 345 -17.77 10.36 -7.13
C ARG A 345 -17.75 8.88 -7.48
N GLN A 346 -17.86 7.97 -6.51
CA GLN A 346 -17.92 6.53 -6.78
C GLN A 346 -19.18 6.11 -7.53
N ALA A 347 -20.32 6.78 -7.29
CA ALA A 347 -21.53 6.55 -8.08
C ALA A 347 -21.34 6.94 -9.56
N TRP A 348 -20.52 7.96 -9.84
CA TRP A 348 -20.18 8.39 -11.20
C TRP A 348 -19.01 7.60 -11.82
N GLN A 349 -18.09 7.07 -11.01
CA GLN A 349 -16.91 6.31 -11.44
C GLN A 349 -16.79 5.01 -10.62
N PRO A 350 -17.62 3.99 -10.92
CA PRO A 350 -17.82 2.84 -10.05
C PRO A 350 -16.69 1.80 -10.13
N LEU A 351 -15.67 2.00 -10.97
CA LEU A 351 -14.61 1.01 -11.20
C LEU A 351 -13.93 0.58 -9.89
N PHE A 352 -13.57 1.53 -9.03
CA PHE A 352 -12.91 1.23 -7.77
C PHE A 352 -13.83 0.45 -6.83
N ALA A 353 -15.07 0.92 -6.63
CA ALA A 353 -16.07 0.23 -5.81
C ALA A 353 -16.36 -1.20 -6.32
N ALA A 354 -16.50 -1.38 -7.64
CA ALA A 354 -16.71 -2.67 -8.27
C ALA A 354 -15.50 -3.60 -8.09
N ALA A 355 -14.28 -3.09 -8.26
CA ALA A 355 -13.05 -3.84 -8.03
C ALA A 355 -12.91 -4.27 -6.56
N LEU A 356 -13.23 -3.38 -5.61
CA LEU A 356 -13.27 -3.71 -4.18
C LEU A 356 -14.30 -4.80 -3.89
N ALA A 357 -15.50 -4.71 -4.45
CA ALA A 357 -16.54 -5.71 -4.25
C ALA A 357 -16.13 -7.08 -4.82
N ALA A 358 -15.59 -7.12 -6.04
CA ALA A 358 -15.07 -8.34 -6.67
C ALA A 358 -13.91 -8.94 -5.86
N GLY A 359 -12.96 -8.11 -5.42
CA GLY A 359 -11.84 -8.50 -4.59
C GLY A 359 -12.28 -9.06 -3.23
N ALA A 360 -13.20 -8.36 -2.54
CA ALA A 360 -13.79 -8.80 -1.28
C ALA A 360 -14.51 -10.14 -1.43
N TRP A 361 -15.29 -10.30 -2.50
CA TRP A 361 -16.00 -11.54 -2.78
C TRP A 361 -15.02 -12.69 -2.98
N GLY A 362 -14.00 -12.53 -3.82
CA GLY A 362 -12.98 -13.55 -4.04
C GLY A 362 -12.24 -13.91 -2.76
N ALA A 363 -11.79 -12.90 -2.01
CA ALA A 363 -11.11 -13.08 -0.73
C ALA A 363 -11.96 -13.85 0.28
N LEU A 364 -13.20 -13.43 0.54
CA LEU A 364 -14.05 -14.02 1.57
C LEU A 364 -14.62 -15.39 1.17
N ARG A 365 -14.89 -15.63 -0.12
CA ARG A 365 -15.40 -16.93 -0.59
C ARG A 365 -14.32 -17.99 -0.69
N ARG A 366 -13.09 -17.63 -1.09
CA ARG A 366 -12.04 -18.60 -1.45
C ARG A 366 -10.80 -18.54 -0.54
N GLY A 367 -10.51 -17.38 0.05
CA GLY A 367 -9.35 -17.19 0.93
C GLY A 367 -9.52 -17.73 2.35
N GLY A 368 -10.71 -18.19 2.75
CA GLY A 368 -10.98 -18.68 4.10
C GLY A 368 -10.67 -17.62 5.16
N ALA A 369 -10.01 -18.01 6.27
CA ALA A 369 -9.61 -17.06 7.31
C ALA A 369 -8.61 -16.00 6.82
N VAL A 370 -7.69 -16.38 5.91
CA VAL A 370 -6.72 -15.45 5.30
C VAL A 370 -7.45 -14.37 4.51
N GLY A 371 -8.56 -14.72 3.86
CA GLY A 371 -9.42 -13.77 3.16
C GLY A 371 -9.96 -12.66 4.08
N GLY A 372 -10.31 -12.99 5.32
CA GLY A 372 -10.73 -12.01 6.32
C GLY A 372 -9.59 -11.05 6.70
N PHE A 373 -8.38 -11.57 6.91
CA PHE A 373 -7.20 -10.75 7.19
C PHE A 373 -6.78 -9.87 6.00
N LEU A 374 -6.94 -10.36 4.76
CA LEU A 374 -6.70 -9.57 3.54
C LEU A 374 -7.68 -8.40 3.45
N VAL A 375 -8.97 -8.63 3.69
CA VAL A 375 -9.98 -7.55 3.73
C VAL A 375 -9.66 -6.54 4.83
N ALA A 376 -9.27 -7.01 6.01
CA ALA A 376 -8.85 -6.13 7.10
C ALA A 376 -7.61 -5.29 6.75
N ALA A 377 -6.60 -5.91 6.14
CA ALA A 377 -5.40 -5.20 5.70
C ALA A 377 -5.73 -4.14 4.64
N ALA A 378 -6.59 -4.45 3.67
CA ALA A 378 -7.04 -3.48 2.67
C ALA A 378 -7.88 -2.33 3.29
N PHE A 379 -8.65 -2.62 4.34
CA PHE A 379 -9.45 -1.63 5.07
C PHE A 379 -8.57 -0.54 5.72
N THR A 380 -7.29 -0.80 5.98
CA THR A 380 -6.36 0.24 6.44
C THR A 380 -6.21 1.41 5.46
N GLY A 381 -6.45 1.19 4.16
CA GLY A 381 -6.50 2.28 3.17
C GLY A 381 -7.69 3.21 3.40
N LEU A 382 -8.85 2.67 3.78
CA LEU A 382 -10.02 3.47 4.16
C LEU A 382 -9.77 4.23 5.45
N LEU A 383 -9.10 3.62 6.45
CA LEU A 383 -8.71 4.31 7.68
C LEU A 383 -7.69 5.41 7.43
N THR A 384 -6.73 5.18 6.54
CA THR A 384 -5.74 6.19 6.14
C THR A 384 -6.40 7.38 5.46
N GLN A 385 -7.33 7.13 4.53
CA GLN A 385 -8.15 8.18 3.91
C GLN A 385 -9.04 8.89 4.95
N ALA A 386 -9.65 8.15 5.88
CA ALA A 386 -10.46 8.72 6.95
C ALA A 386 -9.65 9.60 7.90
N GLY A 387 -8.34 9.35 8.06
CA GLY A 387 -7.46 10.19 8.86
C GLY A 387 -7.08 11.52 8.18
N HIS A 388 -7.22 11.60 6.85
CA HIS A 388 -6.93 12.78 6.04
C HIS A 388 -8.01 12.93 4.95
N PRO A 389 -9.22 13.39 5.30
CA PRO A 389 -10.34 13.58 4.38
C PRO A 389 -10.10 14.70 3.37
N ASP A 390 -9.24 14.43 2.40
CA ASP A 390 -8.96 15.32 1.30
C ASP A 390 -9.37 14.70 -0.03
N ILE A 391 -10.25 15.39 -0.74
CA ILE A 391 -10.83 14.97 -2.01
C ILE A 391 -10.04 15.47 -3.23
N ASN A 392 -9.17 16.48 -3.03
CA ASN A 392 -8.39 17.16 -4.06
C ASN A 392 -6.91 16.73 -4.04
N ILE A 393 -6.36 16.47 -2.85
CA ILE A 393 -5.02 15.91 -2.68
C ILE A 393 -5.07 14.47 -3.11
N TRP A 394 -4.65 14.17 -4.34
CA TRP A 394 -4.21 12.84 -4.76
C TRP A 394 -5.07 11.73 -4.13
N GLY A 395 -6.40 11.89 -4.09
CA GLY A 395 -7.28 11.20 -3.11
C GLY A 395 -7.33 9.68 -3.27
N GLU A 396 -6.71 9.19 -4.33
CA GLU A 396 -6.46 7.78 -4.61
C GLU A 396 -5.18 7.23 -3.92
N ARG A 397 -4.26 8.11 -3.50
CA ARG A 397 -2.98 7.77 -2.86
C ARG A 397 -3.18 7.18 -1.48
N LEU A 398 -3.92 7.84 -0.61
CA LEU A 398 -4.06 7.37 0.78
C LEU A 398 -4.95 6.12 0.85
N ILE A 399 -5.91 6.00 -0.06
CA ILE A 399 -6.73 4.81 -0.22
C ILE A 399 -6.04 3.70 -1.02
N VAL A 400 -4.79 3.87 -1.47
CA VAL A 400 -4.08 2.92 -2.36
C VAL A 400 -4.02 1.51 -1.78
N LEU A 401 -3.94 1.38 -0.46
CA LEU A 401 -3.94 0.09 0.23
C LEU A 401 -5.21 -0.72 -0.02
N ALA A 402 -6.35 -0.06 -0.23
CA ALA A 402 -7.59 -0.75 -0.54
C ALA A 402 -7.53 -1.43 -1.92
N TRP A 403 -6.69 -0.94 -2.86
CA TRP A 403 -6.45 -1.63 -4.14
C TRP A 403 -5.71 -2.96 -3.99
N LEU A 404 -5.06 -3.25 -2.84
CA LEU A 404 -4.51 -4.58 -2.59
C LEU A 404 -5.61 -5.67 -2.57
N LEU A 405 -6.84 -5.30 -2.25
CA LEU A 405 -7.96 -6.22 -2.22
C LEU A 405 -8.32 -6.78 -3.60
N PRO A 406 -8.56 -5.97 -4.66
CA PRO A 406 -8.73 -6.51 -6.00
C PRO A 406 -7.48 -7.22 -6.53
N VAL A 407 -6.28 -6.73 -6.22
CA VAL A 407 -5.00 -7.33 -6.66
C VAL A 407 -4.89 -8.80 -6.25
N VAL A 408 -5.29 -9.15 -5.03
CA VAL A 408 -5.25 -10.55 -4.53
C VAL A 408 -6.60 -11.25 -4.68
N GLY A 409 -7.69 -10.54 -4.45
CA GLY A 409 -9.05 -11.07 -4.41
C GLY A 409 -9.62 -11.44 -5.79
N VAL A 410 -9.33 -10.68 -6.84
CA VAL A 410 -9.82 -11.00 -8.20
C VAL A 410 -9.21 -12.30 -8.72
N PRO A 411 -7.89 -12.55 -8.62
CA PRO A 411 -7.34 -13.87 -8.95
C PRO A 411 -7.99 -15.03 -8.19
N LEU A 412 -8.32 -14.84 -6.91
CA LEU A 412 -9.05 -15.84 -6.11
C LEU A 412 -10.47 -16.07 -6.62
N LEU A 413 -11.15 -15.02 -7.08
CA LEU A 413 -12.48 -15.11 -7.68
C LEU A 413 -12.48 -15.90 -9.00
N LEU A 414 -11.45 -15.71 -9.83
CA LEU A 414 -11.33 -16.32 -11.16
C LEU A 414 -10.84 -17.78 -11.16
N GLU A 415 -10.29 -18.25 -10.03
CA GLU A 415 -9.77 -19.61 -9.85
C GLU A 415 -10.69 -20.74 -10.37
N PRO A 416 -12.02 -20.73 -10.15
CA PRO A 416 -12.90 -21.80 -10.59
C PRO A 416 -13.06 -21.87 -12.10
N VAL A 417 -13.04 -20.73 -12.79
CA VAL A 417 -13.21 -20.65 -14.25
C VAL A 417 -12.00 -21.26 -14.95
N VAL A 418 -10.79 -20.95 -14.43
CA VAL A 418 -9.54 -21.48 -14.99
C VAL A 418 -9.37 -22.97 -14.72
N ARG A 419 -9.83 -23.48 -13.56
CA ARG A 419 -9.81 -24.92 -13.28
C ARG A 419 -10.87 -25.68 -14.07
N GLY A 420 -12.07 -25.12 -14.21
CA GLY A 420 -13.16 -25.77 -14.97
C GLY A 420 -12.87 -25.93 -16.47
N ASN A 421 -12.04 -25.06 -17.04
CA ASN A 421 -11.63 -25.17 -18.45
C ASN A 421 -10.41 -26.08 -18.67
N GLY A 422 -9.73 -26.53 -17.60
CA GLY A 422 -8.55 -27.40 -17.67
C GLY A 422 -8.86 -28.90 -17.64
N ASP A 423 -10.05 -29.29 -17.18
CA ASP A 423 -10.54 -30.68 -17.17
C ASP A 423 -11.48 -30.98 -18.36
N GLY A 424 -11.50 -30.09 -19.36
CA GLY A 424 -12.31 -30.20 -20.57
C GLY A 424 -11.67 -31.01 -21.69
N ASP A 425 -11.00 -32.13 -21.37
CA ASP A 425 -10.65 -33.14 -22.36
C ASP A 425 -11.41 -34.44 -22.03
N GLY A 426 -12.56 -34.60 -22.71
CA GLY A 426 -13.26 -35.86 -22.91
C GLY A 426 -14.10 -36.45 -21.76
N ASP A 427 -15.33 -35.95 -21.57
CA ASP A 427 -16.54 -36.77 -21.75
C ASP A 427 -17.79 -35.89 -21.64
N GLY A 428 -18.37 -35.57 -22.79
CA GLY A 428 -19.64 -34.86 -22.91
C GLY A 428 -20.80 -35.76 -22.51
N ARG A 429 -21.03 -35.93 -21.21
CA ARG A 429 -22.30 -36.48 -20.70
C ARG A 429 -23.07 -35.43 -19.93
N VAL A 430 -23.97 -34.78 -20.67
CA VAL A 430 -25.15 -34.09 -20.13
C VAL A 430 -25.82 -35.02 -19.11
N PRO A 431 -26.03 -34.60 -17.85
CA PRO A 431 -26.81 -35.38 -16.90
C PRO A 431 -28.25 -35.43 -17.40
N LEU A 432 -28.68 -36.57 -17.94
CA LEU A 432 -30.09 -36.83 -18.19
C LEU A 432 -30.83 -36.83 -16.84
N PRO A 433 -32.04 -36.25 -16.76
CA PRO A 433 -32.80 -36.22 -15.54
C PRO A 433 -33.21 -37.64 -15.14
N VAL A 434 -32.89 -38.01 -13.90
CA VAL A 434 -33.33 -39.27 -13.27
C VAL A 434 -34.86 -39.33 -13.31
N ARG A 435 -35.37 -40.17 -14.21
CA ARG A 435 -36.79 -40.54 -14.27
C ARG A 435 -37.09 -41.31 -12.99
N ARG A 436 -37.85 -40.68 -12.11
CA ARG A 436 -38.33 -41.22 -10.84
C ARG A 436 -39.37 -42.30 -11.15
N GLU A 437 -38.94 -43.54 -11.37
CA GLU A 437 -39.85 -44.68 -11.44
C GLU A 437 -40.48 -44.91 -10.06
N ARG A 438 -41.75 -44.56 -10.00
CA ARG A 438 -42.64 -44.69 -8.88
C ARG A 438 -43.28 -46.08 -8.99
N ASN A 439 -42.57 -47.13 -8.56
CA ASN A 439 -43.21 -48.44 -8.37
C ASN A 439 -43.99 -48.42 -7.04
N ARG A 440 -45.28 -48.17 -7.17
CA ARG A 440 -46.31 -48.44 -6.16
C ARG A 440 -47.44 -49.21 -6.86
N ALA A 441 -47.39 -50.52 -6.75
CA ALA A 441 -48.47 -51.50 -6.83
C ALA A 441 -47.79 -52.87 -6.64
N GLU A 442 -48.22 -53.82 -5.83
CA GLU A 442 -49.43 -53.98 -5.01
C GLU A 442 -49.12 -55.13 -4.03
N ALA A 443 -49.73 -55.07 -2.85
CA ALA A 443 -49.89 -56.23 -1.98
C ALA A 443 -51.07 -57.05 -2.49
N VAL A 444 -50.94 -58.38 -2.58
CA VAL A 444 -51.93 -59.45 -2.29
C VAL A 444 -51.23 -60.79 -2.58
N GLY A 445 -51.22 -61.72 -1.62
CA GLY A 445 -50.79 -63.12 -1.79
C GLY A 445 -49.95 -63.63 -0.63
#